data_AF-A0A938FM71-F1
#
_entry.id   AF-A0A938FM71-F1
#
_cell.length_a   1.000
_cell.length_b   1.000
_cell.length_c   1.000
_cell.angle_alpha   90.00
_cell.angle_beta   90.00
_cell.angle_gamma   90.00
#
_symmetry.space_group_name_H-M   'P 1'
#
loop_
_entity.id
_entity.type
_entity.pdbx_description
1 polymer ?
#
loop_
_entity_poly.entity_id
_entity_poly.type
_entity_poly.pdbx_seq_one_letter_code
_entity_poly.pdbx_strand_id
1 'polypeptide(L)'
;MRSLVDEISAAIDAAGGAISFQKFMEMALYSPNGFYSTSGRAGRRGDFITSPEVGPLFGCVLARAIDNEWQRLGRPKKFTVLEVGAGPGTLARGILGT
;
A
#
# COMPACT_ATOMS: atom_id res chain seq x y z
N MET A 1 -4.41 6.32 -27.01
CA MET A 1 -3.52 5.94 -25.89
C MET A 1 -3.39 4.42 -25.94
N ARG A 2 -2.18 3.84 -25.82
CA ARG A 2 -2.05 2.37 -25.77
C ARG A 2 -2.70 1.86 -24.47
N SER A 3 -3.37 0.72 -24.53
CA SER A 3 -3.91 0.07 -23.34
C SER A 3 -2.78 -0.63 -22.58
N LEU A 4 -3.00 -0.91 -21.28
CA LEU A 4 -2.06 -1.70 -20.48
C LEU A 4 -1.80 -3.09 -21.09
N VAL A 5 -2.82 -3.68 -21.72
CA VAL A 5 -2.70 -4.97 -22.42
C VAL A 5 -1.75 -4.87 -23.61
N ASP A 6 -1.83 -3.78 -24.39
CA ASP A 6 -0.92 -3.55 -25.52
C ASP A 6 0.52 -3.38 -25.03
N GLU A 7 0.72 -2.67 -23.91
CA GLU A 7 2.05 -2.45 -23.32
C GLU A 7 2.67 -3.76 -22.82
N ILE A 8 1.91 -4.59 -22.11
CA ILE A 8 2.39 -5.88 -21.61
C ILE A 8 2.66 -6.85 -22.77
N SER A 9 1.78 -6.89 -23.78
CA SER A 9 1.96 -7.75 -24.97
C SER A 9 3.23 -7.37 -25.72
N ALA A 10 3.45 -6.08 -25.95
CA ALA A 10 4.68 -5.61 -26.60
C ALA A 10 5.94 -5.95 -25.79
N ALA A 11 5.88 -5.92 -24.45
CA ALA A 11 7.00 -6.33 -23.60
C ALA A 11 7.28 -7.84 -23.68
N ILE A 12 6.23 -8.66 -23.79
CA ILE A 12 6.35 -10.11 -24.02
C ILE A 12 7.01 -10.40 -25.36
N ASP A 13 6.55 -9.76 -26.44
CA ASP A 13 7.10 -9.92 -27.79
C ASP A 13 8.57 -9.49 -27.84
N ALA A 14 8.89 -8.33 -27.25
CA ALA A 14 10.25 -7.81 -27.18
C ALA A 14 11.21 -8.71 -26.37
N ALA A 15 10.69 -9.49 -25.44
CA ALA A 15 11.46 -10.44 -24.63
C ALA A 15 11.58 -11.84 -25.25
N GLY A 16 11.05 -12.05 -26.47
CA GLY A 16 11.11 -13.34 -27.16
C GLY A 16 9.99 -14.31 -26.75
N GLY A 17 8.83 -13.79 -26.35
CA GLY A 17 7.60 -14.56 -26.13
C GLY A 17 7.23 -14.79 -24.66
N ALA A 18 8.07 -14.37 -23.71
CA ALA A 18 7.73 -14.42 -22.29
C ALA A 18 8.45 -13.35 -21.47
N ILE A 19 7.81 -12.89 -20.41
CA ILE A 19 8.43 -12.13 -19.31
C ILE A 19 8.23 -12.89 -18.01
N SER A 20 9.05 -12.58 -16.99
CA SER A 20 8.82 -13.13 -15.66
C SER A 20 7.48 -12.64 -15.09
N PHE A 21 6.86 -13.45 -14.23
CA PHE A 21 5.64 -13.03 -13.54
C PHE A 21 5.87 -11.77 -12.70
N GLN A 22 7.07 -11.59 -12.13
CA GLN A 22 7.46 -10.35 -11.46
C GLN A 22 7.35 -9.15 -12.40
N LYS A 23 7.88 -9.23 -13.61
CA LYS A 23 7.82 -8.13 -14.59
C LYS A 23 6.38 -7.86 -15.04
N PHE A 24 5.59 -8.92 -15.23
CA PHE A 24 4.17 -8.80 -15.51
C PHE A 24 3.43 -8.04 -14.39
N MET A 25 3.64 -8.44 -13.13
CA MET A 25 3.01 -7.81 -11.97
C MET A 25 3.45 -6.37 -11.78
N GLU A 26 4.73 -6.07 -11.99
CA GLU A 26 5.27 -4.70 -11.97
C GLU A 26 4.51 -3.79 -12.95
N MET A 27 4.32 -4.25 -14.19
CA MET A 27 3.60 -3.50 -15.20
C MET A 27 2.11 -3.40 -14.88
N ALA A 28 1.49 -4.51 -14.52
CA ALA A 28 0.05 -4.59 -14.26
C ALA A 28 -0.38 -3.73 -13.06
N LEU A 29 0.48 -3.63 -12.03
CA LEU A 29 0.18 -2.93 -10.80
C LEU A 29 0.68 -1.48 -10.77
N TYR A 30 1.87 -1.20 -11.31
CA TYR A 30 2.60 0.05 -11.03
C TYR A 30 3.01 0.87 -12.25
N SER A 31 2.72 0.42 -13.47
CA SER A 31 2.90 1.27 -14.66
C SER A 31 1.94 2.47 -14.62
N PRO A 32 2.14 3.53 -15.44
CA PRO A 32 1.21 4.66 -15.49
C PRO A 32 -0.26 4.27 -15.73
N ASN A 33 -0.50 3.14 -16.41
CA ASN A 33 -1.82 2.58 -16.66
C ASN A 33 -2.18 1.39 -15.73
N GLY A 34 -1.32 1.10 -14.75
CA GLY A 34 -1.46 0.00 -13.82
C GLY A 34 -2.53 0.24 -12.76
N PHE A 35 -2.89 -0.84 -12.07
CA PHE A 35 -3.97 -0.85 -11.08
C PHE A 35 -3.80 0.24 -10.00
N TYR A 36 -2.66 0.30 -9.29
CA TYR A 36 -2.45 1.26 -8.21
C TYR A 36 -2.20 2.70 -8.69
N SER A 37 -1.95 2.90 -9.98
CA SER A 37 -1.68 4.21 -10.58
C SER A 37 -2.93 4.89 -11.14
N THR A 38 -4.02 4.14 -11.34
CA THR A 38 -5.23 4.65 -12.02
C THR A 38 -6.49 4.48 -11.18
N SER A 39 -6.94 3.24 -10.99
CA SER A 39 -8.28 2.92 -10.48
C SER A 39 -8.27 2.16 -9.16
N GLY A 40 -7.22 1.38 -8.90
CA GLY A 40 -7.12 0.44 -7.81
C GLY A 40 -7.10 1.12 -6.44
N ARG A 41 -8.11 0.85 -5.62
CA ARG A 41 -8.29 1.51 -4.33
C ARG A 41 -8.54 0.50 -3.22
N ALA A 42 -7.77 0.62 -2.14
CA ALA A 42 -8.13 0.04 -0.85
C ALA A 42 -9.14 0.93 -0.13
N GLY A 43 -10.10 0.35 0.59
CA GLY A 43 -11.08 1.11 1.38
C GLY A 43 -12.44 0.45 1.43
N ARG A 44 -13.33 0.92 2.31
CA ARG A 44 -14.72 0.42 2.38
C ARG A 44 -15.50 0.49 1.06
N ARG A 45 -15.09 1.40 0.16
CA ARG A 45 -15.69 1.61 -1.17
C ARG A 45 -14.69 1.33 -2.31
N GLY A 46 -13.56 0.71 -1.99
CA GLY A 46 -12.55 0.31 -2.95
C GLY A 46 -12.77 -1.10 -3.46
N ASP A 47 -11.80 -1.61 -4.22
CA ASP A 47 -11.80 -2.97 -4.76
C ASP A 47 -11.59 -4.03 -3.67
N PHE A 48 -10.98 -3.63 -2.55
CA PHE A 48 -10.78 -4.46 -1.37
C PHE A 48 -10.72 -3.63 -0.09
N ILE A 49 -11.06 -4.28 1.03
CA ILE A 49 -11.04 -3.68 2.36
C ILE A 49 -9.75 -4.07 3.10
N THR A 50 -9.24 -3.17 3.95
CA THR A 50 -8.09 -3.41 4.84
C THR A 50 -8.51 -3.26 6.31
N SER A 51 -7.72 -3.81 7.24
CA SER A 51 -8.04 -3.80 8.68
C SER A 51 -8.32 -2.42 9.27
N PRO A 52 -7.58 -1.34 8.93
CA PRO A 52 -7.89 0.02 9.39
C PRO A 52 -9.31 0.49 9.01
N GLU A 53 -9.86 -0.05 7.93
CA GLU A 53 -11.16 0.35 7.38
C GLU A 53 -12.32 -0.42 8.01
N VAL A 54 -12.06 -1.54 8.69
CA VAL A 54 -13.09 -2.34 9.37
C VAL A 54 -13.63 -1.61 10.61
N GLY A 55 -12.74 -0.99 11.40
CA GLY A 55 -13.13 -0.25 12.60
C GLY A 55 -11.92 0.29 13.38
N PRO A 56 -12.16 1.09 14.43
CA PRO A 56 -11.10 1.85 15.10
C PRO A 56 -10.11 0.97 15.89
N LEU A 57 -10.54 -0.23 16.30
CA LEU A 57 -9.76 -1.09 17.21
C LEU A 57 -8.35 -1.41 16.68
N PHE A 58 -8.20 -1.59 15.37
CA PHE A 58 -6.90 -1.90 14.76
C PHE A 58 -5.88 -0.76 14.98
N GLY A 59 -6.30 0.49 14.80
CA GLY A 59 -5.49 1.67 15.09
C GLY A 59 -5.13 1.76 16.58
N CYS A 60 -6.10 1.56 17.47
CA CYS A 60 -5.88 1.59 18.93
C CYS A 60 -4.84 0.58 19.41
N VAL A 61 -4.89 -0.65 18.87
CA VAL A 61 -3.93 -1.71 19.23
C VAL A 61 -2.53 -1.36 18.76
N LEU A 62 -2.39 -0.85 17.54
CA LEU A 62 -1.09 -0.43 17.02
C LEU A 62 -0.54 0.80 17.74
N ALA A 63 -1.37 1.77 18.11
CA ALA A 63 -0.96 2.93 18.89
C ALA A 63 -0.33 2.52 20.24
N ARG A 64 -0.96 1.57 20.95
CA ARG A 64 -0.41 1.02 22.20
C ARG A 64 0.90 0.27 21.97
N ALA A 65 1.03 -0.49 20.89
CA ALA A 65 2.27 -1.17 20.57
C ALA A 65 3.41 -0.18 20.28
N ILE A 66 3.12 0.90 19.56
CA ILE A 66 4.06 1.99 19.25
C ILE A 66 4.48 2.71 20.53
N ASP A 67 3.54 3.04 21.43
CA ASP A 67 3.86 3.68 22.72
C ASP A 67 4.73 2.76 23.59
N ASN A 68 4.39 1.48 23.68
CA ASN A 68 5.20 0.50 24.41
C ASN A 68 6.64 0.43 23.89
N GLU A 69 6.82 0.49 22.57
CA GLU A 69 8.14 0.51 21.96
C GLU A 69 8.90 1.81 22.25
N TRP A 70 8.23 2.97 22.20
CA TRP A 70 8.81 4.25 22.60
C TRP A 70 9.27 4.24 24.08
N GLN A 71 8.46 3.67 24.98
CA GLN A 71 8.81 3.50 26.39
C GLN A 71 10.02 2.56 26.55
N ARG A 72 10.01 1.41 25.87
CA ARG A 72 11.09 0.41 25.89
C ARG A 72 12.43 1.00 25.44
N LEU A 73 12.41 1.92 24.47
CA LEU A 73 13.58 2.64 23.99
C LEU A 73 14.04 3.79 24.90
N GLY A 74 13.46 3.93 26.10
CA GLY A 74 13.86 4.95 27.06
C GLY A 74 13.29 6.33 26.76
N ARG A 75 12.12 6.40 26.12
CA ARG A 75 11.39 7.64 25.83
C ARG A 75 12.22 8.68 25.08
N PRO A 76 12.83 8.32 23.93
CA PRO A 76 13.67 9.24 23.18
C PRO A 76 12.87 10.48 22.76
N LYS A 77 13.53 11.66 22.80
CA LYS A 77 12.92 12.94 22.37
C LYS A 77 12.50 12.93 20.89
N LYS A 78 13.19 12.14 20.06
CA LYS A 78 12.86 11.92 18.66
C LYS A 78 12.51 10.45 18.47
N PHE A 79 11.33 10.19 17.94
CA PHE A 79 10.84 8.86 17.62
C PHE A 79 10.01 8.96 16.35
N THR A 80 10.45 8.29 15.29
CA THR A 80 9.83 8.38 13.96
C THR A 80 9.09 7.09 13.67
N VAL A 81 7.79 7.20 13.38
CA VAL A 81 6.98 6.10 12.87
C VAL A 81 6.79 6.34 11.36
N LEU A 82 7.14 5.34 10.55
CA LEU A 82 7.01 5.39 9.10
C LEU A 82 5.91 4.41 8.65
N GLU A 83 4.87 4.92 8.00
CA GLU A 83 3.85 4.11 7.35
C GLU A 83 4.09 4.08 5.84
N VAL A 84 4.44 2.91 5.30
CA VAL A 84 4.64 2.70 3.86
C VAL A 84 3.31 2.25 3.24
N GLY A 85 2.91 2.89 2.14
CA GLY A 85 1.65 2.55 1.49
C GLY A 85 0.41 2.94 2.31
N ALA A 86 0.43 4.13 2.91
CA ALA A 86 -0.60 4.60 3.85
C ALA A 86 -2.03 4.69 3.27
N GLY A 87 -2.21 4.45 1.98
CA GLY A 87 -3.49 4.56 1.29
C GLY A 87 -4.16 5.91 1.56
N PRO A 88 -5.42 5.94 2.02
CA PRO A 88 -6.11 7.19 2.37
C PRO A 88 -5.66 7.77 3.73
N GLY A 89 -4.71 7.16 4.44
CA GLY A 89 -4.18 7.61 5.73
C GLY A 89 -5.05 7.24 6.94
N THR A 90 -5.97 6.29 6.78
CA THR A 90 -6.91 5.90 7.85
C THR A 90 -6.18 5.29 9.04
N LEU A 91 -5.13 4.52 8.82
CA LEU A 91 -4.33 3.95 9.91
C LEU A 91 -3.59 5.03 10.69
N ALA A 92 -2.82 5.90 10.04
CA ALA A 92 -2.15 7.02 10.71
C ALA A 92 -3.13 7.88 11.53
N ARG A 93 -4.30 8.23 10.97
CA ARG A 93 -5.35 8.94 11.73
C ARG A 93 -5.85 8.14 12.92
N GLY A 94 -6.03 6.83 12.75
CA GLY A 94 -6.42 5.93 13.82
C GLY A 94 -5.38 5.79 14.92
N ILE A 95 -4.09 5.89 14.60
CA ILE A 95 -2.99 5.84 15.59
C ILE A 95 -2.84 7.19 16.31
N LEU A 96 -2.95 8.31 15.59
CA LEU A 96 -2.74 9.65 16.15
C LEU A 96 -3.96 10.21 16.88
N GLY A 97 -5.15 9.69 16.58
CA GLY A 97 -6.41 10.12 17.18
C GLY A 97 -6.81 9.35 18.44
N THR A 98 -6.00 8.39 18.89
CA THR A 98 -6.24 7.60 20.12
C THR A 98 -5.68 8.24 21.36
#